data_AF-A0A377GMX6-F1
#
_entry.id   AF-A0A377GMX6-F1
#
_cell.length_a   1.000
_cell.length_b   1.000
_cell.length_c   1.000
_cell.angle_alpha   90.00
_cell.angle_beta   90.00
_cell.angle_gamma   90.00
#
_symmetry.space_group_name_H-M   'P 1'
#
loop_
_entity.id
_entity.type
_entity.pdbx_description
1 polymer ?
#
loop_
_entity_poly.entity_id
_entity_poly.type
_entity_poly.pdbx_seq_one_letter_code
_entity_poly.pdbx_strand_id
1 'polypeptide(L)'
;MGETLHRLTRRDEGAKEAGKKIESAINEILALEKEFISLICYKAFEQLKKARNIAEDNDYLYIIEALTDDNLIDIIDNFKIKLPKIDKALINMGKGVKEELEDMVSEFNRLKKQWQTNTKTITELNEQIETLPAKEPGGWARFLADKQPGLVKRFFLRFVHKESINEAKRECTNYETRKTLEHDVCKLQSANEELKEQSNVYEKQIENEKARKQLIEHQKILLEKIEQLEKNAAVLIPKTKEPKNVVQATPPRDEDDELQFTMEW
;
A
#
# COMPACT_ATOMS: atom_id res chain seq x y z
N MET A 1 33.78 33.85 6.48
CA MET A 1 32.56 34.67 6.43
C MET A 1 32.06 34.58 5.00
N GLY A 2 31.07 33.73 4.74
CA GLY A 2 30.47 33.61 3.41
C GLY A 2 29.53 34.79 3.18
N GLU A 3 29.64 35.44 2.02
CA GLU A 3 28.69 36.47 1.61
C GLU A 3 27.32 35.80 1.44
N THR A 4 26.35 36.22 2.27
CA THR A 4 24.92 35.94 2.04
C THR A 4 24.54 36.44 0.64
N LEU A 5 23.61 35.77 -0.06
CA LEU A 5 23.02 36.25 -1.31
C LEU A 5 22.36 37.62 -1.06
N HIS A 6 23.15 38.70 -1.11
CA HIS A 6 22.72 40.04 -0.73
C HIS A 6 21.49 40.42 -1.55
N ARG A 7 20.40 40.72 -0.84
CA ARG A 7 19.11 41.30 -1.27
C ARG A 7 18.97 41.36 -2.79
N LEU A 8 18.16 40.45 -3.34
CA LEU A 8 17.80 40.40 -4.76
C LEU A 8 17.36 41.78 -5.30
N THR A 9 16.82 42.65 -4.44
CA THR A 9 16.44 44.03 -4.75
C THR A 9 17.57 44.92 -5.31
N ARG A 10 18.85 44.60 -5.09
CA ARG A 10 20.01 45.39 -5.57
C ARG A 10 20.71 44.83 -6.82
N ARG A 11 20.28 43.69 -7.35
CA ARG A 11 20.91 43.04 -8.51
C ARG A 11 20.26 43.46 -9.85
N ASP A 12 20.91 43.10 -10.95
CA ASP A 12 20.39 43.30 -12.31
C ASP A 12 19.11 42.46 -12.54
N GLU A 13 18.33 42.82 -13.56
CA GLU A 13 17.02 42.21 -13.81
C GLU A 13 17.11 40.70 -14.07
N GLY A 14 18.21 40.24 -14.66
CA GLY A 14 18.49 38.81 -14.87
C GLY A 14 18.68 38.04 -13.56
N ALA A 15 19.41 38.60 -12.60
CA ALA A 15 19.57 37.99 -11.28
C ALA A 15 18.28 38.03 -10.43
N LYS A 16 17.48 39.09 -10.55
CA LYS A 16 16.17 39.15 -9.87
C LYS A 16 15.25 38.03 -10.35
N GLU A 17 15.18 37.82 -11.67
CA GLU A 17 14.38 36.76 -12.26
C GLU A 17 14.89 35.36 -11.89
N ALA A 18 16.22 35.16 -11.88
CA ALA A 18 16.83 33.91 -11.43
C ALA A 18 16.51 33.61 -9.96
N GLY A 19 16.57 34.64 -9.08
CA GLY A 19 16.23 34.52 -7.67
C GLY A 19 14.77 34.14 -7.44
N LYS A 20 13.83 34.73 -8.18
CA LYS A 20 12.40 34.35 -8.11
C LYS A 20 12.17 32.90 -8.54
N LYS A 21 12.87 32.43 -9.58
CA LYS A 21 12.76 31.05 -10.05
C LYS A 21 13.33 30.05 -9.04
N ILE A 22 14.45 30.38 -8.40
CA ILE A 22 15.00 29.58 -7.30
C ILE A 22 14.03 29.53 -6.13
N GLU A 23 13.46 30.67 -5.76
CA GLU A 23 12.48 30.73 -4.66
C GLU A 23 11.25 29.87 -4.96
N SER A 24 10.71 29.95 -6.17
CA SER A 24 9.60 29.09 -6.61
C SER A 24 9.99 27.61 -6.51
N ALA A 25 11.17 27.24 -7.01
CA ALA A 25 11.66 25.87 -6.98
C ALA A 25 11.85 25.36 -5.54
N ILE A 26 12.40 26.19 -4.63
CA ILE A 26 12.55 25.86 -3.21
C ILE A 26 11.19 25.58 -2.57
N ASN A 27 10.20 26.45 -2.78
CA ASN A 27 8.88 26.30 -2.20
C ASN A 27 8.15 25.05 -2.72
N GLU A 28 8.26 24.75 -4.01
CA GLU A 28 7.69 23.52 -4.60
C GLU A 28 8.39 22.26 -4.10
N ILE A 29 9.71 22.27 -3.91
CA ILE A 29 10.45 21.16 -3.28
C ILE A 29 9.97 20.98 -1.84
N LEU A 30 9.86 22.07 -1.09
CA LEU A 30 9.42 22.05 0.30
C LEU A 30 7.96 21.60 0.47
N ALA A 31 7.11 21.74 -0.55
CA ALA A 31 5.76 21.16 -0.53
C ALA A 31 5.78 19.62 -0.43
N LEU A 32 6.88 18.98 -0.82
CA LEU A 32 7.08 17.53 -0.74
C LEU A 32 7.64 17.06 0.63
N GLU A 33 7.70 17.94 1.64
CA GLU A 33 8.39 17.64 2.91
C GLU A 33 7.76 16.54 3.77
N LYS A 34 6.47 16.23 3.56
CA LYS A 34 5.75 15.15 4.27
C LYS A 34 5.74 13.85 3.48
N GLU A 35 6.28 13.88 2.26
CA GLU A 35 6.24 12.76 1.34
C GLU A 35 7.46 11.86 1.53
N PHE A 36 7.36 10.61 1.10
CA PHE A 36 8.43 9.62 1.19
C PHE A 36 9.76 10.09 0.58
N ILE A 37 9.70 10.93 -0.45
CA ILE A 37 10.87 11.50 -1.12
C ILE A 37 11.73 12.36 -0.18
N SER A 38 11.12 13.00 0.81
CA SER A 38 11.82 13.81 1.81
C SER A 38 12.72 12.97 2.71
N LEU A 39 12.34 11.72 3.01
CA LEU A 39 13.14 10.80 3.82
C LEU A 39 14.43 10.38 3.08
N ILE A 40 14.34 10.20 1.76
CA ILE A 40 15.50 9.86 0.92
C ILE A 40 16.45 11.07 0.79
N CYS A 41 15.88 12.26 0.64
CA CYS A 41 16.60 13.53 0.47
C CYS A 41 16.71 14.35 1.77
N TYR A 42 16.65 13.70 2.94
CA TYR A 42 16.45 14.33 4.25
C TYR A 42 17.36 15.54 4.52
N LYS A 43 18.66 15.39 4.27
CA LYS A 43 19.64 16.45 4.54
C LYS A 43 19.37 17.74 3.75
N ALA A 44 18.95 17.64 2.49
CA ALA A 44 18.65 18.79 1.66
C ALA A 44 17.33 19.46 2.10
N PHE A 45 16.31 18.66 2.45
CA PHE A 45 15.06 19.17 3.03
C PHE A 45 15.29 19.90 4.35
N GLU A 46 16.12 19.36 5.24
CA GLU A 46 16.46 19.99 6.51
C GLU A 46 17.21 21.32 6.32
N GLN A 47 18.11 21.40 5.33
CA GLN A 47 18.79 22.65 5.00
C GLN A 47 17.81 23.72 4.48
N LEU A 48 16.86 23.34 3.61
CA LEU A 48 15.83 24.25 3.12
C LEU A 48 14.85 24.68 4.22
N LYS A 49 14.48 23.79 5.15
CA LYS A 49 13.65 24.13 6.32
C LYS A 49 14.35 25.12 7.24
N LYS A 50 15.64 24.89 7.52
CA LYS A 50 16.44 25.83 8.32
C LYS A 50 16.50 27.20 7.64
N ALA A 51 16.70 27.24 6.33
CA ALA A 51 16.69 28.49 5.58
C ALA A 51 15.33 29.20 5.65
N ARG A 52 14.21 28.45 5.59
CA ARG A 52 12.86 29.00 5.78
C ARG A 52 12.69 29.65 7.14
N ASN A 53 13.07 28.95 8.21
CA ASN A 53 12.98 29.48 9.57
C ASN A 53 13.86 30.73 9.74
N ILE A 54 15.08 30.73 9.20
CA ILE A 54 15.96 31.91 9.23
C ILE A 54 15.33 33.09 8.47
N ALA A 55 14.70 32.83 7.32
CA ALA A 55 14.00 33.87 6.57
C ALA A 55 12.83 34.46 7.36
N GLU A 56 12.03 33.62 8.01
CA GLU A 56 10.93 34.04 8.89
C GLU A 56 11.43 34.83 10.10
N ASP A 57 12.45 34.33 10.81
CA ASP A 57 13.02 34.95 12.02
C ASP A 57 13.67 36.33 11.75
N ASN A 58 14.12 36.58 10.51
CA ASN A 58 14.80 37.80 10.10
C ASN A 58 13.96 38.70 9.18
N ASP A 59 12.67 38.42 9.02
CA ASP A 59 11.74 39.14 8.14
C ASP A 59 12.24 39.25 6.68
N TYR A 60 12.89 38.21 6.17
CA TYR A 60 13.25 38.13 4.75
C TYR A 60 12.03 37.76 3.92
N LEU A 61 11.92 38.38 2.74
CA LEU A 61 10.79 38.14 1.85
C LEU A 61 10.92 36.80 1.12
N TYR A 62 12.14 36.28 0.97
CA TYR A 62 12.45 35.09 0.19
C TYR A 62 13.44 34.17 0.94
N ILE A 63 13.21 32.85 0.91
CA ILE A 63 14.07 31.84 1.54
C ILE A 63 15.50 31.90 0.99
N ILE A 64 15.65 32.19 -0.30
CA ILE A 64 16.97 32.35 -0.93
C ILE A 64 17.85 33.44 -0.27
N GLU A 65 17.26 34.45 0.37
CA GLU A 65 18.01 35.51 1.07
C GLU A 65 18.66 35.01 2.37
N ALA A 66 18.14 33.92 2.93
CA ALA A 66 18.73 33.21 4.08
C ALA A 66 19.82 32.20 3.69
N LEU A 67 20.02 31.94 2.39
CA LEU A 67 21.03 31.01 1.88
C LEU A 67 22.31 31.74 1.45
N THR A 68 23.45 31.13 1.71
CA THR A 68 24.72 31.49 1.06
C THR A 68 24.88 30.73 -0.26
N ASP A 69 25.75 31.21 -1.15
CA ASP A 69 26.11 30.50 -2.39
C ASP A 69 26.49 29.03 -2.11
N ASP A 70 27.34 28.82 -1.09
CA ASP A 70 27.82 27.49 -0.70
C ASP A 70 26.68 26.60 -0.20
N ASN A 71 25.69 27.17 0.52
CA ASN A 71 24.52 26.41 0.96
C ASN A 71 23.65 26.00 -0.22
N LEU A 72 23.45 26.88 -1.20
CA LEU A 72 22.65 26.57 -2.38
C LEU A 72 23.31 25.48 -3.22
N ILE A 73 24.63 25.52 -3.41
CA ILE A 73 25.41 24.48 -4.09
C ILE A 73 25.31 23.15 -3.33
N ASP A 74 25.54 23.17 -2.01
CA ASP A 74 25.45 21.97 -1.17
C ASP A 74 24.06 21.31 -1.25
N ILE A 75 22.98 22.10 -1.27
CA ILE A 75 21.60 21.61 -1.39
C ILE A 75 21.42 20.90 -2.74
N ILE A 76 21.84 21.53 -3.85
CA ILE A 76 21.75 20.96 -5.20
C ILE A 76 22.54 19.64 -5.27
N ASP A 77 23.77 19.62 -4.77
CA ASP A 77 24.61 18.42 -4.78
C ASP A 77 24.03 17.28 -3.95
N ASN A 78 23.50 17.60 -2.75
CA ASN A 78 22.83 16.58 -1.92
C ASN A 78 21.63 15.98 -2.64
N PHE A 79 20.82 16.79 -3.33
CA PHE A 79 19.73 16.27 -4.14
C PHE A 79 20.23 15.37 -5.29
N LYS A 80 21.25 15.80 -6.05
CA LYS A 80 21.80 15.03 -7.18
C LYS A 80 22.38 13.68 -6.74
N ILE A 81 23.03 13.62 -5.59
CA ILE A 81 23.55 12.35 -5.02
C ILE A 81 22.42 11.40 -4.60
N LYS A 82 21.27 11.92 -4.18
CA LYS A 82 20.15 11.12 -3.65
C LYS A 82 19.14 10.72 -4.72
N LEU A 83 19.02 11.46 -5.83
CA LEU A 83 18.14 11.13 -6.96
C LEU A 83 18.26 9.67 -7.42
N PRO A 84 19.47 9.09 -7.64
CA PRO A 84 19.61 7.69 -8.04
C PRO A 84 19.08 6.68 -6.99
N LYS A 85 19.02 7.08 -5.71
CA LYS A 85 18.43 6.23 -4.66
C LYS A 85 16.90 6.15 -4.78
N ILE A 86 16.27 7.22 -5.27
CA ILE A 86 14.83 7.25 -5.57
C ILE A 86 14.55 6.31 -6.74
N ASP A 87 15.36 6.36 -7.81
CA ASP A 87 15.25 5.42 -8.94
C ASP A 87 15.34 3.96 -8.47
N LYS A 88 16.33 3.65 -7.62
CA LYS A 88 16.49 2.31 -7.05
C LYS A 88 15.28 1.89 -6.21
N ALA A 89 14.72 2.79 -5.42
CA ALA A 89 13.51 2.53 -4.64
C ALA A 89 12.30 2.24 -5.54
N LEU A 90 12.10 3.03 -6.59
CA LEU A 90 11.03 2.83 -7.58
C LEU A 90 11.15 1.50 -8.33
N ILE A 91 12.38 1.10 -8.69
CA ILE A 91 12.65 -0.21 -9.30
C ILE A 91 12.27 -1.33 -8.33
N ASN A 92 12.66 -1.21 -7.05
CA ASN A 92 12.35 -2.23 -6.05
C ASN A 92 10.85 -2.32 -5.77
N MET A 93 10.13 -1.20 -5.67
CA MET A 93 8.67 -1.17 -5.50
C MET A 93 7.93 -1.77 -6.69
N GLY A 94 8.49 -1.65 -7.90
CA GLY A 94 7.91 -2.22 -9.12
C GLY A 94 8.24 -3.69 -9.37
N LYS A 95 9.18 -4.29 -8.61
CA LYS A 95 9.52 -5.71 -8.78
C LYS A 95 8.33 -6.58 -8.36
N GLY A 96 7.88 -7.43 -9.28
CA GLY A 96 6.81 -8.40 -9.01
C GLY A 96 5.40 -7.87 -9.22
N VAL A 97 5.22 -6.59 -9.56
CA VAL A 97 3.93 -6.06 -10.02
C VAL A 97 3.74 -6.50 -11.49
N LYS A 98 2.86 -7.47 -11.71
CA LYS A 98 2.56 -8.02 -13.04
C LYS A 98 1.32 -7.42 -13.69
N GLU A 99 0.42 -6.88 -12.88
CA GLU A 99 -0.90 -6.39 -13.28
C GLU A 99 -0.98 -4.87 -13.13
N GLU A 100 -1.80 -4.24 -13.96
CA GLU A 100 -2.06 -2.82 -13.81
C GLU A 100 -2.91 -2.55 -12.56
N LEU A 101 -2.78 -1.34 -11.99
CA LEU A 101 -3.50 -0.96 -10.77
C LEU A 101 -5.02 -1.15 -10.89
N GLU A 102 -5.59 -0.87 -12.06
CA GLU A 102 -7.02 -1.00 -12.32
C GLU A 102 -7.47 -2.47 -12.26
N ASP A 103 -6.69 -3.38 -12.83
CA ASP A 103 -6.95 -4.82 -12.80
C ASP A 103 -6.88 -5.36 -11.37
N MET A 104 -5.85 -4.97 -10.61
CA MET A 104 -5.72 -5.36 -9.19
C MET A 104 -6.91 -4.88 -8.35
N VAL A 105 -7.37 -3.64 -8.56
CA VAL A 105 -8.55 -3.08 -7.87
C VAL A 105 -9.83 -3.82 -8.29
N SER A 106 -9.97 -4.18 -9.56
CA SER A 106 -11.11 -4.95 -10.07
C SER A 106 -11.17 -6.33 -9.40
N GLU A 107 -10.05 -7.05 -9.38
CA GLU A 107 -9.94 -8.37 -8.75
C GLU A 107 -10.18 -8.31 -7.24
N PHE A 108 -9.60 -7.33 -6.53
CA PHE A 108 -9.87 -7.10 -5.11
C PHE A 108 -11.36 -6.91 -4.83
N ASN A 109 -12.05 -6.09 -5.63
CA ASN A 109 -13.48 -5.86 -5.48
C ASN A 109 -14.30 -7.12 -5.80
N ARG A 110 -13.89 -7.91 -6.79
CA ARG A 110 -14.51 -9.19 -7.14
C ARG A 110 -14.42 -10.17 -5.97
N LEU A 111 -13.23 -10.34 -5.39
CA LEU A 111 -12.99 -11.20 -4.23
C LEU A 111 -13.82 -10.76 -3.02
N LYS A 112 -13.86 -9.46 -2.73
CA LYS A 112 -14.67 -8.89 -1.64
C LYS A 112 -16.16 -9.15 -1.82
N LYS A 113 -16.68 -8.99 -3.04
CA LYS A 113 -18.09 -9.29 -3.37
C LYS A 113 -18.40 -10.77 -3.21
N GLN A 114 -17.48 -11.65 -3.62
CA GLN A 114 -17.64 -13.10 -3.45
C GLN A 114 -17.66 -13.49 -1.96
N TRP A 115 -16.74 -12.92 -1.17
CA TRP A 115 -16.70 -13.13 0.29
C TRP A 115 -17.99 -12.69 0.99
N GLN A 116 -18.55 -11.52 0.61
CA GLN A 116 -19.83 -11.04 1.12
C GLN A 116 -20.99 -11.97 0.73
N THR A 117 -21.00 -12.44 -0.51
CA THR A 117 -22.01 -13.39 -0.99
C THR A 117 -21.96 -14.69 -0.19
N ASN A 118 -20.77 -15.29 -0.03
CA ASN A 118 -20.58 -16.50 0.77
C ASN A 118 -21.00 -16.30 2.23
N THR A 119 -20.67 -15.15 2.82
CA THR A 119 -21.04 -14.83 4.21
C THR A 119 -22.56 -14.78 4.38
N LYS A 120 -23.26 -14.19 3.41
CA LYS A 120 -24.73 -14.18 3.38
C LYS A 120 -25.28 -15.61 3.26
N THR A 121 -24.76 -16.40 2.32
CA THR A 121 -25.17 -17.80 2.15
C THR A 121 -24.92 -18.64 3.40
N ILE A 122 -23.77 -18.47 4.07
CA ILE A 122 -23.48 -19.15 5.35
C ILE A 122 -24.54 -18.80 6.40
N THR A 123 -24.95 -17.54 6.48
CA THR A 123 -25.99 -17.09 7.41
C THR A 123 -27.32 -17.78 7.10
N GLU A 124 -27.74 -17.77 5.83
CA GLU A 124 -28.97 -18.43 5.37
C GLU A 124 -28.96 -19.95 5.60
N LEU A 125 -27.80 -20.61 5.43
CA LEU A 125 -27.64 -22.04 5.70
C LEU A 125 -27.67 -22.34 7.20
N ASN A 126 -27.06 -21.50 8.04
CA ASN A 126 -27.10 -21.65 9.49
C ASN A 126 -28.52 -21.51 10.03
N GLU A 127 -29.31 -20.54 9.53
CA GLU A 127 -30.73 -20.42 9.87
C GLU A 127 -31.51 -21.70 9.52
N GLN A 128 -31.24 -22.31 8.36
CA GLN A 128 -31.85 -23.59 7.98
C GLN A 128 -31.42 -24.73 8.90
N ILE A 129 -30.13 -24.80 9.27
CA ILE A 129 -29.58 -25.81 10.19
C ILE A 129 -30.26 -25.71 11.57
N GLU A 130 -30.53 -24.51 12.07
CA GLU A 130 -31.19 -24.29 13.36
C GLU A 130 -32.62 -24.85 13.40
N THR A 131 -33.32 -24.89 12.26
CA THR A 131 -34.66 -25.49 12.17
C THR A 131 -34.67 -27.02 12.14
N LEU A 132 -33.51 -27.65 11.91
CA LEU A 132 -33.37 -29.11 11.77
C LEU A 132 -32.90 -29.76 13.09
N PRO A 133 -33.36 -30.98 13.41
CA PRO A 133 -32.95 -31.68 14.63
C PRO A 133 -31.43 -31.95 14.63
N ALA A 134 -30.76 -31.55 15.71
CA ALA A 134 -29.32 -31.81 15.91
C ALA A 134 -29.02 -33.26 16.33
N LYS A 135 -30.01 -33.97 16.87
CA LYS A 135 -29.84 -35.31 17.42
C LYS A 135 -29.69 -36.33 16.29
N GLU A 136 -28.66 -37.16 16.38
CA GLU A 136 -28.48 -38.29 15.47
C GLU A 136 -29.60 -39.33 15.65
N PRO A 137 -30.24 -39.78 14.55
CA PRO A 137 -31.25 -40.82 14.61
C PRO A 137 -30.65 -42.11 15.18
N GLY A 138 -31.36 -42.72 16.13
CA GLY A 138 -30.96 -43.99 16.72
C GLY A 138 -30.92 -45.13 15.70
N GLY A 139 -30.23 -46.22 16.04
CA GLY A 139 -30.13 -47.41 15.18
C GLY A 139 -31.48 -48.00 14.77
N TRP A 140 -32.50 -47.92 15.63
CA TRP A 140 -33.87 -48.34 15.30
C TRP A 140 -34.52 -47.45 14.25
N ALA A 141 -34.40 -46.12 14.37
CA ALA A 141 -34.92 -45.20 13.36
C ALA A 141 -34.25 -45.45 12.00
N ARG A 142 -32.93 -45.61 11.98
CA ARG A 142 -32.18 -46.00 10.76
C ARG A 142 -32.64 -47.32 10.17
N PHE A 143 -32.90 -48.32 11.01
CA PHE A 143 -33.41 -49.60 10.55
C PHE A 143 -34.81 -49.45 9.90
N LEU A 144 -35.72 -48.69 10.51
CA LEU A 144 -37.06 -48.46 9.96
C LEU A 144 -37.03 -47.57 8.70
N ALA A 145 -36.10 -46.62 8.63
CA ALA A 145 -35.96 -45.65 7.54
C ALA A 145 -35.32 -46.21 6.26
N ASP A 146 -34.84 -47.45 6.30
CA ASP A 146 -34.17 -48.11 5.18
C ASP A 146 -35.02 -48.08 3.89
N LYS A 147 -34.44 -47.47 2.84
CA LYS A 147 -35.07 -47.31 1.54
C LYS A 147 -35.05 -48.60 0.72
N GLN A 148 -34.16 -49.54 1.04
CA GLN A 148 -33.98 -50.80 0.31
C GLN A 148 -33.94 -52.01 1.26
N PRO A 149 -35.04 -52.27 2.00
CA PRO A 149 -35.07 -53.42 2.90
C PRO A 149 -35.03 -54.73 2.09
N GLY A 150 -34.19 -55.67 2.51
CA GLY A 150 -34.18 -57.04 2.00
C GLY A 150 -35.49 -57.80 2.30
N LEU A 151 -35.68 -58.98 1.71
CA LEU A 151 -36.94 -59.76 1.79
C LEU A 151 -37.41 -60.01 3.23
N VAL A 152 -36.50 -60.45 4.12
CA VAL A 152 -36.81 -60.72 5.54
C VAL A 152 -37.25 -59.45 6.27
N LYS A 153 -36.55 -58.33 6.01
CA LYS A 153 -36.86 -57.04 6.62
C LYS A 153 -38.19 -56.48 6.12
N ARG A 154 -38.53 -56.64 4.85
CA ARG A 154 -39.84 -56.27 4.30
C ARG A 154 -40.99 -57.01 5.00
N PHE A 155 -40.80 -58.30 5.28
CA PHE A 155 -41.79 -59.09 6.02
C PHE A 155 -41.96 -58.56 7.45
N PHE A 156 -40.86 -58.29 8.15
CA PHE A 156 -40.89 -57.71 9.49
C PHE A 156 -41.55 -56.32 9.52
N LEU A 157 -41.20 -55.43 8.58
CA LEU A 157 -41.76 -54.08 8.48
C LEU A 157 -43.28 -54.08 8.21
N ARG A 158 -43.86 -55.18 7.71
CA ARG A 158 -45.32 -55.31 7.53
C ARG A 158 -46.09 -55.29 8.86
N PHE A 159 -45.42 -55.64 9.97
CA PHE A 159 -46.00 -55.61 11.31
C PHE A 159 -45.76 -54.29 12.05
N VAL A 160 -45.00 -53.36 11.45
CA VAL A 160 -44.74 -52.03 12.02
C VAL A 160 -45.74 -51.03 11.45
N HIS A 161 -46.26 -50.14 12.31
CA HIS A 161 -47.15 -49.07 11.87
C HIS A 161 -46.46 -48.16 10.84
N LYS A 162 -47.17 -47.88 9.74
CA LYS A 162 -46.67 -47.00 8.66
C LYS A 162 -46.25 -45.62 9.17
N GLU A 163 -46.97 -45.09 10.17
CA GLU A 163 -46.64 -43.82 10.83
C GLU A 163 -45.25 -43.85 11.47
N SER A 164 -44.90 -44.92 12.18
CA SER A 164 -43.57 -45.08 12.79
C SER A 164 -42.46 -45.19 11.74
N ILE A 165 -42.73 -45.85 10.61
CA ILE A 165 -41.77 -45.92 9.48
C ILE A 165 -41.59 -44.53 8.85
N ASN A 166 -42.68 -43.80 8.65
CA ASN A 166 -42.62 -42.45 8.06
C ASN A 166 -41.92 -41.45 8.98
N GLU A 167 -42.17 -41.54 10.29
CA GLU A 167 -41.49 -40.73 11.30
C GLU A 167 -39.99 -40.99 11.28
N ALA A 168 -39.58 -42.27 11.30
CA ALA A 168 -38.17 -42.65 11.23
C ALA A 168 -37.50 -42.18 9.94
N LYS A 169 -38.20 -42.28 8.79
CA LYS A 169 -37.71 -41.73 7.52
C LYS A 169 -37.51 -40.23 7.58
N ARG A 170 -38.48 -39.49 8.15
CA ARG A 170 -38.40 -38.04 8.32
C ARG A 170 -37.23 -37.66 9.22
N GLU A 171 -37.05 -38.33 10.35
CA GLU A 171 -35.94 -38.10 11.28
C GLU A 171 -34.59 -38.33 10.59
N CYS A 172 -34.42 -39.45 9.89
CA CYS A 172 -33.19 -39.71 9.14
C CYS A 172 -32.97 -38.71 8.01
N THR A 173 -33.99 -38.38 7.22
CA THR A 173 -33.86 -37.39 6.14
C THR A 173 -33.47 -36.02 6.68
N ASN A 174 -34.12 -35.54 7.74
CA ASN A 174 -33.82 -34.24 8.33
C ASN A 174 -32.38 -34.18 8.87
N TYR A 175 -31.90 -35.26 9.48
CA TYR A 175 -30.52 -35.35 9.95
C TYR A 175 -29.49 -35.34 8.81
N GLU A 176 -29.73 -36.11 7.74
CA GLU A 176 -28.85 -36.10 6.55
C GLU A 176 -28.84 -34.74 5.85
N THR A 177 -30.01 -34.07 5.76
CA THR A 177 -30.11 -32.70 5.25
C THR A 177 -29.29 -31.76 6.12
N ARG A 178 -29.41 -31.84 7.45
CA ARG A 178 -28.61 -31.03 8.37
C ARG A 178 -27.11 -31.22 8.14
N LYS A 179 -26.65 -32.48 8.03
CA LYS A 179 -25.24 -32.79 7.78
C LYS A 179 -24.73 -32.26 6.44
N THR A 180 -25.57 -32.30 5.41
CA THR A 180 -25.24 -31.72 4.10
C THR A 180 -25.06 -30.20 4.21
N LEU A 181 -25.98 -29.51 4.87
CA LEU A 181 -25.89 -28.05 5.09
C LEU A 181 -24.67 -27.68 5.94
N GLU A 182 -24.39 -28.41 7.04
CA GLU A 182 -23.21 -28.20 7.88
C GLU A 182 -21.90 -28.32 7.07
N HIS A 183 -21.85 -29.30 6.16
CA HIS A 183 -20.71 -29.48 5.26
C HIS A 183 -20.59 -28.36 4.22
N ASP A 184 -21.69 -27.88 3.66
CA ASP A 184 -21.68 -26.75 2.72
C ASP A 184 -21.26 -25.44 3.40
N VAL A 185 -21.70 -25.21 4.65
CA VAL A 185 -21.20 -24.11 5.49
C VAL A 185 -19.69 -24.22 5.69
N CYS A 186 -19.18 -25.40 6.05
CA CYS A 186 -17.74 -25.62 6.24
C CYS A 186 -16.95 -25.29 4.96
N LYS A 187 -17.44 -25.73 3.79
CA LYS A 187 -16.80 -25.43 2.51
C LYS A 187 -16.77 -23.93 2.20
N LEU A 188 -17.89 -23.24 2.44
CA LEU A 188 -17.96 -21.78 2.22
C LEU A 188 -17.07 -21.01 3.20
N GLN A 189 -16.94 -21.49 4.44
CA GLN A 189 -16.02 -20.91 5.42
C GLN A 189 -14.57 -21.05 4.97
N SER A 190 -14.13 -22.25 4.55
CA SER A 190 -12.78 -22.45 4.00
C SER A 190 -12.53 -21.59 2.76
N ALA A 191 -13.50 -21.52 1.84
CA ALA A 191 -13.40 -20.63 0.68
C ALA A 191 -13.28 -19.15 1.08
N ASN A 192 -13.97 -18.72 2.14
CA ASN A 192 -13.87 -17.35 2.66
C ASN A 192 -12.50 -17.04 3.29
N GLU A 193 -11.87 -18.02 3.92
CA GLU A 193 -10.49 -17.88 4.43
C GLU A 193 -9.50 -17.68 3.27
N GLU A 194 -9.61 -18.48 2.22
CA GLU A 194 -8.80 -18.34 1.00
C GLU A 194 -9.03 -16.98 0.31
N LEU A 195 -10.29 -16.57 0.16
CA LEU A 195 -10.63 -15.27 -0.44
C LEU A 195 -10.08 -14.10 0.38
N LYS A 196 -10.08 -14.22 1.72
CA LYS A 196 -9.53 -13.20 2.62
C LYS A 196 -8.02 -13.09 2.46
N GLU A 197 -7.31 -14.22 2.40
CA GLU A 197 -5.87 -14.23 2.18
C GLU A 197 -5.50 -13.59 0.82
N GLN A 198 -6.21 -13.98 -0.24
CA GLN A 198 -6.02 -13.38 -1.58
C GLN A 198 -6.33 -11.88 -1.58
N SER A 199 -7.41 -11.46 -0.93
CA SER A 199 -7.77 -10.03 -0.83
C SER A 199 -6.69 -9.22 -0.12
N ASN A 200 -6.10 -9.75 0.96
CA ASN A 200 -5.01 -9.08 1.68
C ASN A 200 -3.75 -8.92 0.80
N VAL A 201 -3.47 -9.90 -0.07
CA VAL A 201 -2.35 -9.79 -1.03
C VAL A 201 -2.61 -8.65 -2.01
N TYR A 202 -3.80 -8.60 -2.60
CA TYR A 202 -4.17 -7.54 -3.53
C TYR A 202 -4.20 -6.16 -2.86
N GLU A 203 -4.70 -6.05 -1.63
CA GLU A 203 -4.71 -4.79 -0.87
C GLU A 203 -3.29 -4.22 -0.71
N LYS A 204 -2.34 -5.06 -0.27
CA LYS A 204 -0.93 -4.66 -0.15
C LYS A 204 -0.32 -4.27 -1.48
N GLN A 205 -0.63 -4.98 -2.57
CA GLN A 205 -0.13 -4.65 -3.90
C GLN A 205 -0.70 -3.33 -4.42
N ILE A 206 -1.99 -3.07 -4.19
CA ILE A 206 -2.67 -1.81 -4.54
C ILE A 206 -2.04 -0.64 -3.78
N GLU A 207 -1.81 -0.78 -2.48
CA GLU A 207 -1.18 0.27 -1.66
C GLU A 207 0.25 0.56 -2.13
N ASN A 208 1.05 -0.48 -2.36
CA ASN A 208 2.42 -0.36 -2.85
C ASN A 208 2.46 0.33 -4.23
N GLU A 209 1.58 -0.06 -5.16
CA GLU A 209 1.55 0.55 -6.50
C GLU A 209 1.04 2.00 -6.48
N LYS A 210 0.10 2.34 -5.58
CA LYS A 210 -0.29 3.75 -5.34
C LYS A 210 0.88 4.57 -4.82
N ALA A 211 1.58 4.07 -3.80
CA ALA A 211 2.76 4.75 -3.25
C ALA A 211 3.86 4.92 -4.30
N ARG A 212 4.07 3.90 -5.14
CA ARG A 212 5.02 3.97 -6.27
C ARG A 212 4.64 5.04 -7.28
N LYS A 213 3.37 5.11 -7.72
CA LYS A 213 2.90 6.15 -8.66
C LYS A 213 3.09 7.55 -8.09
N GLN A 214 2.74 7.77 -6.82
CA GLN A 214 2.99 9.03 -6.13
C GLN A 214 4.49 9.37 -6.08
N LEU A 215 5.34 8.39 -5.79
CA LEU A 215 6.79 8.60 -5.77
C LEU A 215 7.34 8.97 -7.15
N ILE A 216 6.80 8.41 -8.24
CA ILE A 216 7.15 8.81 -9.62
C ILE A 216 6.80 10.28 -9.87
N GLU A 217 5.60 10.71 -9.47
CA GLU A 217 5.16 12.11 -9.62
C GLU A 217 6.05 13.06 -8.82
N HIS A 218 6.31 12.74 -7.55
CA HIS A 218 7.19 13.53 -6.69
C HIS A 218 8.62 13.58 -7.21
N GLN A 219 9.14 12.47 -7.75
CA GLN A 219 10.46 12.43 -8.37
C GLN A 219 10.53 13.34 -9.58
N LYS A 220 9.50 13.34 -10.44
CA LYS A 220 9.45 14.21 -11.61
C LYS A 220 9.47 15.70 -11.22
N ILE A 221 8.67 16.08 -10.22
CA ILE A 221 8.70 17.44 -9.65
C ILE A 221 10.11 17.76 -9.15
N LEU A 222 10.68 16.88 -8.32
CA LEU A 222 11.99 17.09 -7.74
C LEU A 222 13.09 17.26 -8.80
N LEU A 223 13.09 16.42 -9.85
CA LEU A 223 14.02 16.51 -10.97
C LEU A 223 13.91 17.86 -11.69
N GLU A 224 12.69 18.28 -12.04
CA GLU A 224 12.44 19.56 -12.71
C GLU A 224 12.92 20.74 -11.85
N LYS A 225 12.63 20.71 -10.55
CA LYS A 225 13.01 21.80 -9.65
C LYS A 225 14.52 21.84 -9.38
N ILE A 226 15.20 20.68 -9.28
CA ILE A 226 16.67 20.64 -9.17
C ILE A 226 17.32 21.23 -10.42
N GLU A 227 16.82 20.92 -11.62
CA GLU A 227 17.33 21.51 -12.86
C GLU A 227 17.13 23.04 -12.88
N GLN A 228 15.98 23.51 -12.40
CA GLN A 228 15.72 24.95 -12.24
C GLN A 228 16.68 25.59 -11.22
N LEU A 229 16.94 24.94 -10.08
CA LEU A 229 17.90 25.41 -9.09
C LEU A 229 19.31 25.51 -9.70
N GLU A 230 19.79 24.47 -10.38
CA GLU A 230 21.12 24.44 -11.00
C GLU A 230 21.28 25.53 -12.06
N LYS A 231 20.33 25.64 -12.99
CA LYS A 231 20.37 26.63 -14.07
C LYS A 231 20.37 28.07 -13.55
N ASN A 232 19.54 28.36 -12.56
CA ASN A 232 19.43 29.73 -12.03
C ASN A 232 20.54 30.04 -11.01
N ALA A 233 21.05 29.05 -10.27
CA ALA A 233 22.21 29.22 -9.40
C ALA A 233 23.45 29.63 -10.22
N ALA A 234 23.64 29.04 -11.40
CA ALA A 234 24.72 29.41 -12.32
C ALA A 234 24.66 30.87 -12.81
N VAL A 235 23.49 31.52 -12.74
CA VAL A 235 23.32 32.95 -13.06
C VAL A 235 23.68 33.83 -11.85
N LEU A 236 23.41 33.35 -10.63
CA LEU A 236 23.61 34.11 -9.40
C LEU A 236 25.00 33.97 -8.78
N ILE A 237 25.67 32.85 -9.02
CA ILE A 237 26.97 32.51 -8.44
C ILE A 237 28.06 32.82 -9.47
N PRO A 238 29.06 33.67 -9.14
CA PRO A 238 30.13 34.00 -10.07
C PRO A 238 30.96 32.75 -10.43
N LYS A 239 31.23 32.57 -11.73
CA LYS A 239 31.92 31.40 -12.35
C LYS A 239 33.30 31.03 -11.75
N THR A 240 33.88 31.86 -10.88
CA THR A 240 35.15 31.59 -10.20
C THR A 240 35.03 30.61 -9.02
N LYS A 241 33.82 30.29 -8.58
CA LYS A 241 33.54 29.23 -7.60
C LYS A 241 33.04 27.98 -8.32
N GLU A 242 33.89 27.33 -9.13
CA GLU A 242 33.59 25.97 -9.59
C GLU A 242 33.46 25.04 -8.38
N PRO A 243 32.59 24.01 -8.46
CA PRO A 243 32.38 23.07 -7.36
C PRO A 243 33.74 22.51 -6.94
N LYS A 244 34.03 22.58 -5.63
CA LYS A 244 35.22 21.95 -5.06
C LYS A 244 35.22 20.49 -5.51
N ASN A 245 36.27 20.12 -6.24
CA ASN A 245 36.52 18.80 -6.81
C ASN A 245 35.75 17.67 -6.11
N VAL A 246 34.98 16.94 -6.91
CA VAL A 246 34.48 15.60 -6.63
C VAL A 246 35.64 14.78 -6.08
N VAL A 247 35.68 14.62 -4.76
CA VAL A 247 36.51 13.57 -4.15
C VAL A 247 35.91 12.27 -4.69
N GLN A 248 36.72 11.55 -5.47
CA GLN A 248 36.41 10.23 -5.99
C GLN A 248 35.65 9.44 -4.93
N ALA A 249 34.45 9.01 -5.30
CA ALA A 249 33.67 8.08 -4.52
C ALA A 249 34.54 6.84 -4.26
N THR A 250 35.06 6.73 -3.05
CA THR A 250 35.38 5.42 -2.47
C THR A 250 34.11 4.59 -2.64
N PRO A 251 34.17 3.38 -3.21
CA PRO A 251 32.99 2.54 -3.32
C PRO A 251 32.35 2.44 -1.93
N PRO A 252 31.02 2.62 -1.81
CA PRO A 252 30.36 2.48 -0.53
C PRO A 252 30.73 1.10 -0.01
N ARG A 253 31.38 1.08 1.15
CA ARG A 253 31.50 -0.13 1.94
C ARG A 253 30.06 -0.56 2.19
N ASP A 254 29.74 -1.79 1.81
CA ASP A 254 28.50 -2.46 2.19
C ASP A 254 28.49 -2.57 3.71
N GLU A 255 28.10 -1.49 4.38
CA GLU A 255 27.49 -1.60 5.69
C GLU A 255 26.03 -1.90 5.40
N ASP A 256 25.70 -3.17 5.62
CA ASP A 256 24.38 -3.75 5.72
C ASP A 256 23.52 -2.94 6.70
N ASP A 257 23.04 -1.78 6.27
CA ASP A 257 21.75 -1.29 6.71
C ASP A 257 20.71 -1.99 5.84
N GLU A 258 20.53 -3.28 6.09
CA GLU A 258 19.23 -3.91 5.94
C GLU A 258 18.25 -3.07 6.76
N LEU A 259 17.69 -2.04 6.13
CA LEU A 259 16.43 -1.47 6.55
C LEU A 259 15.42 -2.61 6.44
N GLN A 260 15.31 -3.39 7.50
CA GLN A 260 14.20 -4.29 7.75
C GLN A 260 12.96 -3.40 7.83
N PHE A 261 12.29 -3.24 6.70
CA PHE A 261 11.03 -2.53 6.60
C PHE A 261 9.92 -3.45 7.13
N THR A 262 9.80 -3.54 8.45
CA THR A 262 8.53 -3.90 9.08
C THR A 262 7.67 -2.64 9.11
N MET A 263 6.71 -2.52 8.19
CA MET A 263 5.54 -1.70 8.46
C MET A 263 4.74 -2.43 9.56
N GLU A 264 5.04 -2.13 10.82
CA GLU A 264 4.10 -2.37 11.90
C GLU A 264 3.04 -1.25 11.83
N TRP A 265 1.81 -1.65 11.52
CA TRP A 265 0.58 -0.91 11.81
C TRP A 265 -0.24 -1.73 12.80
#